data_AF-A0A357M539-F1
#
_entry.id   AF-A0A357M539-F1
#
_cell.length_a   1.000
_cell.length_b   1.000
_cell.length_c   1.000
_cell.angle_alpha   90.00
_cell.angle_beta   90.00
_cell.angle_gamma   90.00
#
_symmetry.space_group_name_H-M   'P 1'
#
loop_
_entity.id
_entity.type
_entity.pdbx_description
1 polymer ?
#
loop_
_entity_poly.entity_id
_entity_poly.type
_entity_poly.pdbx_seq_one_letter_code
_entity_poly.pdbx_strand_id
1 'polypeptide(L)' 'MSMFKRMLASAGIGAAKVDLMLHQDFVNAGDTISGTVRIQGGRVDQEVDDVYAFVKTRYLKELN' A
#
# COMPACT_ATOMS: atom_id res chain seq x y z
N MET A 1 -11.73 -12.26 23.24
CA MET A 1 -10.62 -12.52 22.29
C MET A 1 -9.29 -12.26 22.99
N SER A 2 -8.25 -13.05 22.73
CA SER A 2 -6.94 -12.90 23.37
C SER A 2 -6.16 -11.73 22.74
N MET A 3 -5.61 -10.85 23.59
CA MET A 3 -4.72 -9.72 23.25
C MET A 3 -3.58 -10.13 22.30
N PHE A 4 -3.13 -11.38 22.40
CA PHE A 4 -2.01 -11.93 21.64
C PHE A 4 -2.22 -11.95 20.12
N LYS A 5 -3.46 -12.23 19.66
CA LYS A 5 -3.76 -12.26 18.21
C LYS A 5 -3.73 -10.87 17.57
N ARG A 6 -4.14 -9.83 18.32
CA ARG A 6 -4.09 -8.44 17.87
C ARG A 6 -2.63 -7.95 17.72
N MET A 7 -1.77 -8.33 18.66
CA MET A 7 -0.36 -7.95 18.68
C MET A 7 0.45 -8.53 17.50
N LEU A 8 0.14 -9.76 17.07
CA LEU A 8 0.78 -10.39 15.91
C LEU A 8 0.32 -9.74 14.59
N ALA A 9 -0.96 -9.37 14.48
CA ALA A 9 -1.48 -8.67 13.31
C ALA A 9 -0.85 -7.27 13.16
N SER A 10 -0.67 -6.52 14.25
CA SER A 10 0.03 -5.23 14.23
C SER A 10 1.52 -5.34 13.90
N ALA A 11 2.14 -6.50 14.13
CA ALA A 11 3.52 -6.79 13.71
C ALA A 11 3.61 -7.23 12.22
N GLY A 12 2.50 -7.20 11.48
CA GLY A 12 2.42 -7.59 10.06
C GLY A 12 2.10 -9.06 9.83
N ILE A 13 2.03 -9.90 10.86
CA ILE A 13 1.72 -11.34 10.72
C ILE A 13 0.21 -11.54 10.61
N GLY A 14 -0.26 -11.77 9.39
CA GLY A 14 -1.70 -11.94 9.12
C GLY A 14 -2.46 -10.61 9.07
N ALA A 15 -1.76 -9.50 8.84
CA ALA A 15 -2.34 -8.19 8.54
C ALA A 15 -3.13 -8.20 7.21
N ALA A 16 -3.92 -7.15 6.99
CA ALA A 16 -4.55 -6.93 5.69
C ALA A 16 -3.46 -6.78 4.60
N LYS A 17 -3.77 -7.25 3.39
CA LYS A 17 -2.91 -7.08 2.22
C LYS A 17 -3.50 -6.01 1.32
N VAL A 18 -2.65 -5.11 0.82
CA VAL A 18 -3.02 -4.07 -0.12
C VAL A 18 -2.17 -4.23 -1.37
N ASP A 19 -2.83 -4.22 -2.52
CA ASP A 19 -2.20 -4.33 -3.83
C ASP A 19 -2.75 -3.23 -4.74
N LEU A 20 -1.87 -2.42 -5.33
CA LEU A 20 -2.22 -1.37 -6.29
C LEU A 20 -1.92 -1.88 -7.69
N MET A 21 -2.96 -2.19 -8.44
CA MET A 21 -2.86 -2.67 -9.82
C MET A 21 -3.08 -1.50 -10.79
N LEU A 22 -2.04 -1.09 -11.50
CA LEU A 22 -2.18 -0.09 -12.56
C LEU A 22 -2.75 -0.74 -13.82
N HIS A 23 -3.54 -0.01 -14.60
CA HIS A 23 -4.09 -0.52 -15.86
C HIS A 23 -3.05 -0.58 -16.99
N GLN A 24 -1.94 0.13 -16.84
CA GLN A 24 -0.90 0.28 -17.84
C GLN A 24 0.48 0.41 -17.19
N ASP A 25 1.47 -0.25 -17.80
CA ASP A 25 2.84 -0.31 -17.28
C ASP A 25 3.65 0.96 -17.58
N PHE A 26 3.23 1.71 -18.61
CA PHE A 26 3.90 2.93 -19.06
C PHE A 26 2.88 4.05 -19.20
N VAL A 27 3.29 5.26 -18.83
CA VAL A 27 2.53 6.50 -18.97
C VAL A 27 3.47 7.63 -19.37
N ASN A 28 2.95 8.65 -20.05
CA ASN A 28 3.67 9.86 -20.39
C ASN A 28 3.34 10.98 -19.42
N ALA A 29 4.18 12.02 -19.40
CA ALA A 29 3.91 13.21 -18.61
C ALA A 29 2.63 13.89 -19.12
N GLY A 30 1.71 14.16 -18.18
CA GLY A 30 0.39 14.72 -18.49
C GLY A 30 -0.73 13.69 -18.63
N ASP A 31 -0.39 12.39 -18.73
CA ASP A 31 -1.39 11.33 -18.79
C ASP A 31 -2.10 11.16 -17.44
N THR A 32 -3.35 10.72 -17.49
CA THR A 32 -4.08 10.27 -16.30
C THR A 32 -3.70 8.84 -15.98
N ILE A 33 -3.13 8.60 -14.80
CA ILE A 33 -2.85 7.26 -14.29
C ILE A 33 -4.14 6.70 -13.69
N SER A 34 -4.52 5.50 -14.09
CA SER A 34 -5.68 4.78 -13.54
C SER A 34 -5.28 3.37 -13.09
N GLY A 35 -6.01 2.86 -12.10
CA GLY A 35 -5.76 1.55 -11.52
C GLY A 35 -6.82 1.17 -10.50
N THR A 36 -6.64 0.01 -9.90
CA THR A 36 -7.51 -0.53 -8.84
C THR A 36 -6.68 -0.86 -7.61
N VAL A 37 -7.09 -0.34 -6.46
CA VAL A 37 -6.54 -0.79 -5.16
C VAL A 37 -7.37 -1.98 -4.67
N ARG A 38 -6.73 -3.14 -4.52
CA ARG A 38 -7.33 -4.34 -3.94
C ARG A 38 -6.87 -4.47 -2.48
N ILE A 39 -7.84 -4.50 -1.57
CA ILE A 39 -7.59 -4.71 -0.14
C ILE A 39 -8.21 -6.03 0.27
N GLN A 40 -7.39 -6.93 0.82
CA GLN A 40 -7.83 -8.20 1.37
C GLN A 40 -7.66 -8.19 2.89
N GLY A 41 -8.76 -8.43 3.60
CA GLY A 41 -8.78 -8.51 5.06
C GLY A 41 -7.83 -9.57 5.60
N GLY A 42 -7.22 -9.26 6.74
CA GLY A 42 -6.32 -10.16 7.47
C GLY A 42 -7.06 -11.18 8.33
N ARG A 43 -6.34 -11.78 9.29
CA ARG A 43 -6.92 -12.75 10.26
C ARG A 43 -7.72 -12.10 11.38
N VAL A 44 -7.71 -10.77 11.45
CA VAL A 44 -8.42 -9.96 12.44
C VAL A 44 -9.03 -8.75 11.75
N ASP A 45 -10.18 -8.32 12.25
CA ASP A 45 -10.84 -7.09 11.80
C ASP A 45 -9.91 -5.90 12.04
N GLN A 46 -9.77 -5.09 11.01
CA GLN A 46 -8.95 -3.87 10.97
C GLN A 46 -9.81 -2.78 10.34
N GLU A 47 -9.83 -1.61 10.97
CA GLU A 47 -10.43 -0.41 10.41
C GLU A 47 -9.46 0.20 9.40
N VAL A 48 -9.98 0.68 8.26
CA VAL A 48 -9.18 1.34 7.23
C VAL A 48 -9.60 2.80 7.20
N ASP A 49 -8.75 3.67 7.72
CA ASP A 49 -9.02 5.12 7.76
C ASP A 49 -8.87 5.73 6.37
N ASP A 50 -7.70 5.55 5.76
CA ASP A 50 -7.35 6.16 4.48
C ASP A 50 -6.47 5.24 3.63
N VAL A 51 -6.50 5.49 2.32
CA VAL A 51 -5.62 4.85 1.34
C VAL A 51 -4.94 5.93 0.50
N TYR A 52 -3.61 5.94 0.52
CA TYR A 52 -2.80 6.91 -0.22
C TYR A 52 -1.98 6.24 -1.31
N ALA A 53 -1.87 6.90 -2.46
CA ALA A 53 -0.97 6.52 -3.54
C ALA A 53 0.00 7.68 -3.83
N PHE A 54 1.25 7.35 -4.15
CA PHE A 54 2.30 8.35 -4.37
C PHE A 54 3.08 8.02 -5.64
N VAL A 55 3.29 9.04 -6.48
CA VAL A 55 4.30 8.97 -7.55
C VAL A 55 5.63 9.40 -6.94
N LYS A 56 6.63 8.51 -7.00
CA LYS A 56 7.95 8.75 -6.41
C LYS A 56 9.03 8.57 -7.46
N THR A 57 10.07 9.38 -7.38
CA THR A 57 11.29 9.23 -8.16
C THR A 57 12.51 9.33 -7.25
N ARG A 58 13.69 9.00 -7.77
CA ARG A 58 14.98 9.12 -7.08
C ARG A 58 15.94 9.88 -7.97
N TYR A 59 16.80 10.68 -7.35
CA TYR A 59 17.90 11.36 -8.02
C TYR A 59 19.18 11.15 -7.21
N LEU A 60 20.32 11.21 -7.88
CA LEU A 60 21.63 11.21 -7.23
C LEU A 60 22.01 12.65 -6.89
N LYS A 61 22.45 12.87 -5.65
CA LYS A 61 22.97 14.16 -5.19
C LYS A 61 24.44 13.99 -4.88
N GLU A 62 25.29 14.69 -5.61
CA GLU A 62 26.71 14.79 -5.28
C GLU A 62 26.90 15.79 -4.14
N LEU A 63 27.80 15.44 -3.22
CA LEU A 63 28.20 16.30 -2.10
C LEU A 63 29.64 16.75 -2.40
N ASN A 64 29.84 18.06 -2.43
CA ASN A 64 31.15 18.69 -2.60
C ASN A 64 31.92 18.72 -1.28
#